data_AF-A0A1H3KS00-F1
#
_entry.id   AF-A0A1H3KS00-F1
#
_cell.length_a   1.000
_cell.length_b   1.000
_cell.length_c   1.000
_cell.angle_alpha   90.00
_cell.angle_beta   90.00
_cell.angle_gamma   90.00
#
_symmetry.space_group_name_H-M   'P 1'
#
loop_
_entity.id
_entity.type
_entity.pdbx_description
1 polymer ?
#
loop_
_entity_poly.entity_id
_entity_poly.type
_entity_poly.pdbx_seq_one_letter_code
_entity_poly.pdbx_strand_id
1 'polypeptide(L)' 'MVLGIITLLIAILAAVGLFREFKRKNFFAVGFAAITIAVFGWFSIRTILSIIFPESS' A
#
# COMPACT_ATOMS: atom_id res chain seq x y z
N MET A 1 -8.06 -11.27 7.66
CA MET A 1 -8.04 -10.01 8.45
C MET A 1 -6.64 -9.46 8.69
N VAL A 2 -5.71 -10.22 9.29
CA VAL A 2 -4.32 -9.77 9.58
C VAL A 2 -3.56 -9.29 8.33
N LEU A 3 -3.66 -10.00 7.20
CA LEU A 3 -2.97 -9.63 5.96
C LEU A 3 -3.40 -8.27 5.40
N GLY A 4 -4.69 -7.93 5.49
CA GLY A 4 -5.24 -6.66 5.02
C GLY A 4 -4.78 -5.47 5.86
N ILE A 5 -4.66 -5.67 7.17
CA ILE A 5 -4.17 -4.64 8.10
C ILE A 5 -2.68 -4.38 7.87
N ILE A 6 -1.87 -5.44 7.74
CA ILE A 6 -0.42 -5.30 7.51
C ILE A 6 -0.15 -4.59 6.17
N THR A 7 -0.84 -5.00 5.09
CA THR A 7 -0.69 -4.39 3.76
C THR A 7 -1.15 -2.93 3.75
N LEU A 8 -2.20 -2.58 4.50
CA LEU A 8 -2.63 -1.19 4.70
C LEU A 8 -1.55 -0.35 5.41
N LEU A 9 -0.99 -0.86 6.50
CA LEU A 9 0.07 -0.17 7.25
C LEU A 9 1.31 0.06 6.39
N ILE A 10 1.72 -0.94 5.60
CA ILE A 10 2.84 -0.80 4.66
C ILE A 10 2.53 0.28 3.63
N ALA A 11 1.32 0.32 3.06
CA ALA A 11 0.93 1.34 2.08
C ALA A 11 0.96 2.75 2.67
N ILE A 12 0.49 2.95 3.91
CA ILE A 12 0.53 4.24 4.59
C ILE A 12 1.98 4.68 4.85
N LEU A 13 2.82 3.78 5.37
CA LEU A 13 4.24 4.08 5.62
C LEU A 13 4.99 4.38 4.31
N ALA A 14 4.68 3.67 3.23
CA ALA A 14 5.25 3.92 1.92
C ALA A 14 4.80 5.27 1.35
N ALA A 15 3.55 5.71 1.58
CA ALA A 15 3.07 7.03 1.18
C ALA A 15 3.82 8.16 1.92
N VAL A 16 4.10 7.99 3.22
CA VAL A 16 4.92 8.93 3.99
C VAL A 16 6.35 8.96 3.47
N GLY A 17 6.95 7.79 3.19
CA GLY A 17 8.27 7.66 2.58
C GLY A 17 8.36 8.34 1.21
N LEU A 18 7.35 8.12 0.36
CA LEU A 18 7.22 8.76 -0.96
C LEU A 18 7.28 10.28 -0.84
N PHE A 19 6.49 10.87 0.05
CA PHE A 19 6.43 12.32 0.24
C PHE A 19 7.77 12.90 0.73
N ARG A 20 8.49 12.17 1.57
CA ARG A 20 9.81 12.56 2.08
C ARG A 20 10.89 12.46 1.00
N GLU A 21 10.92 11.35 0.25
CA GLU A 21 11.91 11.13 -0.81
C GLU A 21 11.68 12.05 -2.01
N PHE A 22 10.43 12.46 -2.26
CA PHE A 22 10.11 13.47 -3.27
C PHE A 22 10.75 14.82 -2.93
N LYS A 23 10.71 15.24 -1.66
CA LYS A 23 11.43 16.46 -1.19
C LYS A 23 12.94 16.33 -1.30
N ARG A 24 13.50 15.12 -1.15
CA ARG A 24 14.94 14.84 -1.29
C ARG A 24 15.40 14.67 -2.75
N LYS A 25 14.50 14.79 -3.73
CA LYS A 25 14.75 14.54 -5.16
C LYS A 25 15.35 13.16 -5.45
N ASN A 26 15.08 12.18 -4.60
CA ASN A 26 15.58 10.82 -4.79
C ASN A 26 14.61 10.02 -5.67
N PHE A 27 14.75 10.18 -6.98
CA PHE A 27 13.83 9.59 -7.97
C PHE A 27 13.77 8.05 -7.90
N PHE A 28 14.88 7.38 -7.55
CA PHE A 28 14.90 5.93 -7.38
C PHE A 28 14.04 5.48 -6.19
N ALA A 29 14.19 6.15 -5.04
CA ALA A 29 13.41 5.83 -3.86
C ALA A 29 11.92 6.19 -4.04
N VAL A 30 11.63 7.28 -4.75
CA VAL A 30 10.25 7.65 -5.13
C VAL A 30 9.62 6.57 -6.01
N GLY A 31 10.33 6.08 -7.03
CA GLY A 31 9.84 5.00 -7.89
C GLY A 31 9.56 3.72 -7.09
N PHE A 32 10.46 3.34 -6.19
CA PHE A 32 10.30 2.16 -5.34
C PHE A 32 9.13 2.30 -4.36
N ALA A 33 8.99 3.47 -3.74
CA ALA A 33 7.87 3.77 -2.86
C ALA A 33 6.54 3.79 -3.63
N ALA A 34 6.51 4.32 -4.86
CA ALA A 34 5.31 4.32 -5.69
C ALA A 34 4.85 2.90 -6.05
N ILE A 35 5.79 2.02 -6.43
CA ILE A 35 5.50 0.60 -6.70
C ILE A 35 4.99 -0.09 -5.42
N THR A 36 5.61 0.20 -4.28
CA THR A 36 5.19 -0.35 -2.97
C THR A 36 3.74 0.05 -2.67
N ILE A 37 3.39 1.33 -2.82
CA ILE A 37 2.01 1.81 -2.62
C ILE A 37 1.05 1.15 -3.61
N ALA A 38 1.43 0.99 -4.87
CA ALA A 38 0.60 0.36 -5.89
C ALA A 38 0.29 -1.11 -5.56
N VAL A 39 1.31 -1.90 -5.21
CA VAL A 39 1.15 -3.33 -4.92
C VAL A 39 0.44 -3.56 -3.59
N PHE A 40 0.92 -2.93 -2.51
CA PHE A 40 0.36 -3.13 -1.17
C PHE A 40 -0.99 -2.43 -0.99
N GLY A 41 -1.20 -1.28 -1.63
CA GLY A 41 -2.50 -0.61 -1.68
C GLY A 41 -3.55 -1.44 -2.40
N TRP A 42 -3.20 -2.03 -3.56
CA TRP A 42 -4.10 -2.94 -4.28
C TRP A 42 -4.46 -4.18 -3.44
N PHE A 43 -3.47 -4.80 -2.79
CA PHE A 43 -3.70 -5.94 -1.89
C PHE A 43 -4.59 -5.57 -0.70
N SER A 44 -4.39 -4.38 -0.13
CA SER A 44 -5.21 -3.88 0.97
C SER A 44 -6.67 -3.71 0.54
N ILE A 45 -6.91 -3.08 -0.61
CA ILE A 45 -8.26 -2.90 -1.18
C ILE A 45 -8.92 -4.26 -1.43
N ARG A 46 -8.23 -5.20 -2.10
CA ARG A 46 -8.76 -6.55 -2.37
C ARG A 46 -9.09 -7.30 -1.08
N THR A 47 -8.29 -7.13 -0.04
CA THR A 47 -8.54 -7.78 1.25
C THR A 47 -9.75 -7.19 1.96
N ILE A 48 -9.89 -5.86 1.96
CA ILE A 48 -11.07 -5.18 2.53
C ILE A 48 -12.33 -5.57 1.76
N LEU A 49 -12.26 -5.62 0.42
CA LEU A 49 -13.36 -6.08 -0.43
C LEU A 49 -13.76 -7.53 -0.12
N SER A 50 -12.81 -8.43 0.09
CA SER A 50 -13.09 -9.82 0.48
C SER A 50 -13.72 -9.95 1.87
N ILE A 51 -13.52 -8.97 2.76
CA ILE A 51 -14.11 -8.93 4.10
C ILE A 51 -15.54 -8.36 4.06
N ILE A 52 -15.75 -7.31 3.24
CA ILE A 52 -17.05 -6.63 3.09
C ILE A 52 -18.00 -7.43 2.19
N PHE A 53 -17.47 -8.01 1.11
CA PHE A 53 -18.14 -8.94 0.21
C PHE A 53 -17.48 -10.30 0.35
N PRO A 54 -17.77 -11.06 1.44
CA PRO A 54 -17.41 -12.46 1.44
C PRO A 54 -18.16 -13.11 0.28
N GLU A 55 -17.44 -13.67 -0.69
CA GLU A 55 -18.05 -14.53 -1.70
C GLU A 55 -18.71 -15.68 -0.94
N SER A 56 -20.02 -15.57 -0.72
CA SER A 56 -20.84 -16.61 -0.14
C SER A 56 -20.96 -17.71 -1.19
N SER A 57 -20.04 -18.66 -1.15
CA SER A 57 -20.12 -19.95 -1.83
C SER A 57 -20.07 -21.06 -0.79
#